data_AF-A0AAV5SNV7-F1
#
_entry.id   AF-A0AAV5SNV7-F1
#
_cell.length_a   1.000
_cell.length_b   1.000
_cell.length_c   1.000
_cell.angle_alpha   90.00
_cell.angle_beta   90.00
_cell.angle_gamma   90.00
#
_symmetry.space_group_name_H-M   'P 1'
#
loop_
_entity.id
_entity.type
_entity.pdbx_description
1 polymer ?
#
loop_
_entity_poly.entity_id
_entity_poly.type
_entity_poly.pdbx_seq_one_letter_code
_entity_poly.pdbx_strand_id
1 'polypeptide(L)'
;QLRRMDEIESYRQKAYAFSRSDQLGHLIKKSLDLAQTIVRDGTESEVDIFAISAIVNQNNQQHQKESKQDDIIRSMLYGMSASMGSMIEAIIERSKE
;
A
#
# COMPACT_ATOMS: atom_id res chain seq x y z
N GLN A 1 6.30 -21.75 2.65
CA GLN A 1 5.36 -20.74 2.12
C GLN A 1 4.41 -20.22 3.21
N LEU A 2 3.76 -21.08 4.00
CA LEU A 2 2.88 -20.70 5.14
C LEU A 2 3.50 -19.64 6.07
N ARG A 3 4.73 -19.87 6.58
CA ARG A 3 5.41 -18.90 7.47
C ARG A 3 5.55 -17.48 6.92
N ARG A 4 5.70 -17.31 5.60
CA ARG A 4 5.83 -15.97 5.00
C ARG A 4 4.50 -15.23 4.94
N MET A 5 3.39 -15.97 4.75
CA MET A 5 2.05 -15.38 4.80
C MET A 5 1.68 -14.99 6.23
N ASP A 6 2.07 -15.80 7.22
CA ASP A 6 1.87 -15.47 8.64
C ASP A 6 2.64 -14.20 9.05
N GLU A 7 3.87 -14.02 8.53
CA GLU A 7 4.65 -12.80 8.73
C GLU A 7 3.98 -11.58 8.10
N ILE A 8 3.48 -11.69 6.86
CA ILE A 8 2.76 -10.60 6.19
C ILE A 8 1.49 -10.25 6.96
N GLU A 9 0.73 -11.24 7.43
CA GLU A 9 -0.47 -11.02 8.23
C GLU A 9 -0.15 -10.31 9.55
N SER A 10 0.95 -10.69 10.21
CA SER A 10 1.45 -9.99 11.40
C SER A 10 1.76 -8.51 11.12
N TYR A 11 2.41 -8.21 9.99
CA TYR A 11 2.67 -6.82 9.60
C TYR A 11 1.38 -6.07 9.22
N ARG A 12 0.41 -6.74 8.61
CA ARG A 12 -0.89 -6.15 8.30
C ARG A 12 -1.66 -5.79 9.57
N GLN A 13 -1.63 -6.64 10.59
CA GLN A 13 -2.22 -6.34 11.90
C GLN A 13 -1.51 -5.16 12.59
N LYS A 14 -0.19 -5.07 12.50
CA LYS A 14 0.58 -3.91 13.00
C LYS A 14 0.22 -2.63 12.25
N ALA A 15 0.13 -2.68 10.93
CA ALA A 15 -0.29 -1.55 10.10
C ALA A 15 -1.73 -1.11 10.43
N TYR A 16 -2.63 -2.07 10.67
CA TYR A 16 -3.99 -1.78 11.12
C TYR A 16 -4.00 -1.07 12.49
N ALA A 17 -3.23 -1.55 13.46
CA ALA A 17 -3.11 -0.89 14.75
C ALA A 17 -2.56 0.55 14.61
N PHE A 18 -1.51 0.72 13.80
CA PHE A 18 -0.90 2.02 13.53
C PHE A 18 -1.84 2.98 12.78
N SER A 19 -2.70 2.46 11.89
CA SER A 19 -3.67 3.26 11.14
C SER A 19 -4.72 3.97 11.99
N ARG A 20 -4.89 3.56 13.26
CA ARG A 20 -5.84 4.20 14.19
C ARG A 20 -5.36 5.55 14.68
N SER A 21 -4.06 5.82 14.62
CA SER A 21 -3.43 7.02 15.16
C SER A 21 -2.60 7.79 14.14
N ASP A 22 -2.34 7.20 12.97
CA ASP A 22 -1.42 7.78 11.98
C ASP A 22 -1.86 7.51 10.54
N GLN A 23 -1.84 8.56 9.71
CA GLN A 23 -2.21 8.51 8.31
C GLN A 23 -1.25 7.63 7.49
N LEU A 24 0.02 7.57 7.86
CA LEU A 24 1.00 6.65 7.25
C LEU A 24 0.62 5.20 7.52
N GLY A 25 0.18 4.89 8.75
CA GLY A 25 -0.36 3.58 9.08
C GLY A 25 -1.57 3.22 8.21
N HIS A 26 -2.43 4.20 7.93
CA HIS A 26 -3.58 4.01 7.05
C HIS A 26 -3.17 3.70 5.60
N LEU A 27 -2.15 4.38 5.07
CA LEU A 27 -1.62 4.12 3.73
C LEU A 27 -0.97 2.73 3.64
N ILE A 28 -0.10 2.37 4.59
CA ILE A 28 0.55 1.06 4.62
C ILE A 28 -0.51 -0.06 4.67
N LYS A 29 -1.51 0.09 5.55
CA LYS A 29 -2.61 -0.87 5.67
C LYS A 29 -3.36 -1.04 4.35
N LYS A 30 -3.74 0.07 3.69
CA LYS A 30 -4.44 0.02 2.40
C LYS A 30 -3.60 -0.66 1.32
N SER A 31 -2.32 -0.33 1.22
CA SER A 31 -1.45 -0.93 0.20
C SER A 31 -1.27 -2.44 0.45
N LEU A 32 -1.17 -2.89 1.71
CA LEU A 32 -1.10 -4.31 2.06
C LEU A 32 -2.40 -5.07 1.76
N ASP A 33 -3.56 -4.49 2.09
CA ASP A 33 -4.86 -5.10 1.75
C ASP A 33 -5.03 -5.25 0.24
N LEU A 34 -4.63 -4.23 -0.52
CA LEU A 34 -4.67 -4.24 -1.98
C LEU A 34 -3.80 -5.35 -2.56
N ALA A 35 -2.55 -5.49 -2.07
CA ALA A 35 -1.67 -6.57 -2.46
C ALA A 35 -2.28 -7.95 -2.13
N GLN A 36 -2.91 -8.09 -0.96
CA GLN A 36 -3.57 -9.33 -0.57
C GLN A 36 -4.76 -9.67 -1.47
N THR A 37 -5.59 -8.68 -1.83
CA THR A 37 -6.71 -8.88 -2.77
C THR A 37 -6.20 -9.40 -4.10
N ILE A 38 -5.15 -8.82 -4.66
CA ILE A 38 -4.57 -9.27 -5.93
C ILE A 38 -3.97 -10.68 -5.81
N VAL A 39 -3.29 -10.99 -4.71
CA VAL A 39 -2.74 -12.33 -4.48
C VAL A 39 -3.84 -13.38 -4.33
N ARG A 40 -4.95 -13.04 -3.68
CA ARG A 40 -6.04 -13.97 -3.40
C ARG A 40 -6.99 -14.16 -4.58
N ASP A 41 -7.39 -13.04 -5.18
CA ASP A 41 -8.49 -12.97 -6.15
C ASP A 41 -7.98 -12.77 -7.60
N GLY A 42 -6.66 -12.61 -7.77
CA GLY A 42 -6.05 -12.33 -9.06
C GLY A 42 -6.25 -10.89 -9.52
N THR A 43 -5.69 -10.57 -10.69
CA THR A 43 -5.81 -9.25 -11.33
C THR A 43 -7.19 -8.99 -11.95
N GLU A 44 -8.03 -10.03 -12.05
CA GLU A 44 -9.42 -9.95 -12.50
C GLU A 44 -10.37 -9.48 -11.41
N SER A 45 -9.94 -9.47 -10.15
CA SER A 45 -10.73 -8.84 -9.10
C SER A 45 -11.02 -7.39 -9.50
N GLU A 46 -12.21 -6.91 -9.18
CA GLU A 46 -12.57 -5.49 -9.26
C GLU A 46 -11.77 -4.66 -8.24
N VAL A 47 -10.48 -4.94 -8.09
CA VAL A 47 -9.50 -4.00 -7.59
C VAL A 47 -9.52 -2.85 -8.56
N ASP A 48 -10.37 -1.89 -8.20
CA ASP A 48 -10.61 -0.71 -8.98
C ASP A 48 -9.27 0.01 -9.15
N ILE A 49 -8.81 0.18 -10.39
CA ILE A 49 -7.62 0.99 -10.69
C ILE A 49 -7.77 2.37 -10.03
N PHE A 50 -9.00 2.87 -9.90
CA PHE A 50 -9.27 4.10 -9.14
C PHE A 50 -8.88 4.00 -7.67
N ALA A 51 -9.02 2.85 -7.01
CA ALA A 51 -8.55 2.65 -5.64
C ALA A 51 -7.02 2.71 -5.53
N ILE A 52 -6.30 2.20 -6.54
CA ILE A 52 -4.84 2.24 -6.61
C ILE A 52 -4.37 3.68 -6.84
N SER A 53 -4.92 4.36 -7.85
CA SER A 53 -4.61 5.75 -8.14
C SER A 53 -4.96 6.66 -6.97
N ALA A 54 -6.05 6.36 -6.23
CA ALA A 54 -6.39 7.09 -5.02
C ALA A 54 -5.36 6.90 -3.91
N ILE A 55 -4.84 5.69 -3.70
CA ILE A 55 -3.79 5.42 -2.70
C ILE A 55 -2.49 6.14 -3.07
N VAL A 56 -2.07 6.07 -4.35
CA VAL A 56 -0.86 6.77 -4.83
C VAL A 56 -1.00 8.28 -4.66
N ASN A 57 -2.15 8.85 -5.02
CA ASN A 57 -2.42 10.27 -4.83
C ASN A 57 -2.46 10.69 -3.36
N GLN A 58 -3.12 9.89 -2.50
CA GLN A 58 -3.14 10.14 -1.05
C GLN A 58 -1.73 10.10 -0.45
N ASN A 59 -0.89 9.17 -0.91
CA ASN A 59 0.49 9.06 -0.49
C ASN A 59 1.30 10.30 -0.88
N ASN A 60 1.25 10.71 -2.15
CA ASN A 60 1.95 11.89 -2.62
C ASN A 60 1.53 13.16 -1.87
N GLN A 61 0.22 13.33 -1.62
CA GLN A 61 -0.28 14.47 -0.87
C GLN A 61 0.21 14.47 0.58
N GLN A 62 0.23 13.32 1.23
CA GLN A 62 0.66 13.22 2.62
C GLN A 62 2.17 13.38 2.75
N HIS A 63 2.95 12.79 1.82
CA HIS A 63 4.39 12.98 1.74
C HIS A 63 4.75 14.45 1.56
N GLN A 64 4.08 15.18 0.65
CA GLN A 64 4.30 16.62 0.48
C GLN A 64 3.97 17.45 1.72
N LYS A 65 2.95 17.06 2.49
CA LYS A 65 2.60 17.75 3.75
C LYS A 65 3.62 17.50 4.84
N GLU A 66 4.14 16.27 4.93
CA GLU A 66 5.06 15.83 5.98
C GLU A 66 6.53 16.04 5.64
N SER A 67 6.92 16.26 4.36
CA SER A 67 8.32 16.48 3.96
C SER A 67 8.95 17.75 4.54
N LYS A 68 8.17 18.57 5.26
CA LYS A 68 8.67 19.70 6.05
C LYS A 68 9.24 19.28 7.40
N GLN A 69 8.95 18.05 7.83
CA GLN A 69 9.58 17.39 8.97
C GLN A 69 10.61 16.40 8.39
N ASP A 70 11.88 16.55 8.76
CA ASP A 70 13.05 15.78 8.29
C ASP A 70 13.05 14.30 8.72
N ASP A 71 11.88 13.65 8.71
CA ASP A 71 11.73 12.25 9.09
C ASP A 71 12.00 11.34 7.87
N ILE A 72 13.28 10.97 7.73
CA ILE A 72 13.78 10.06 6.69
C ILE A 72 13.03 8.72 6.71
N ILE A 73 12.66 8.21 7.89
CA ILE A 73 11.96 6.92 8.02
C ILE A 73 10.56 7.04 7.43
N ARG A 74 9.82 8.09 7.78
CA ARG A 74 8.48 8.33 7.20
C ARG A 74 8.56 8.54 5.70
N SER A 75 9.52 9.33 5.22
CA SER A 75 9.76 9.53 3.79
C SER A 75 9.99 8.21 3.04
N MET A 76 10.81 7.31 3.61
CA MET A 76 11.05 5.98 3.05
C MET A 76 9.77 5.11 3.04
N LEU A 77 8.95 5.17 4.09
CA LEU A 77 7.70 4.41 4.19
C LEU A 77 6.62 4.93 3.22
N TYR A 78 6.57 6.24 2.96
CA TYR A 78 5.77 6.82 1.88
C TYR A 78 6.24 6.30 0.52
N GLY A 79 7.54 6.38 0.24
CA GLY A 79 8.14 5.86 -0.99
C GLY A 79 7.80 4.38 -1.20
N MET A 80 7.97 3.54 -0.18
CA MET A 80 7.64 2.11 -0.25
C MET A 80 6.16 1.87 -0.57
N SER A 81 5.26 2.60 0.09
CA SER A 81 3.82 2.46 -0.13
C SER A 81 3.41 2.93 -1.54
N ALA A 82 4.08 3.95 -2.09
CA ALA A 82 3.86 4.44 -3.45
C ALA A 82 4.38 3.44 -4.49
N SER A 83 5.61 2.92 -4.31
CA SER A 83 6.18 1.89 -5.17
C SER A 83 5.32 0.64 -5.21
N MET A 84 4.74 0.23 -4.08
CA MET A 84 3.82 -0.91 -4.04
C MET A 84 2.55 -0.67 -4.85
N GLY A 85 1.97 0.54 -4.77
CA GLY A 85 0.85 0.95 -5.61
C GLY A 85 1.18 0.86 -7.11
N SER A 86 2.31 1.43 -7.53
CA SER A 86 2.74 1.40 -8.93
C SER A 86 3.07 -0.01 -9.44
N MET A 87 3.66 -0.88 -8.61
CA MET A 87 3.89 -2.28 -9.00
C MET A 87 2.58 -3.01 -9.23
N ILE A 88 1.59 -2.78 -8.37
CA ILE A 88 0.25 -3.36 -8.48
C ILE A 88 -0.45 -2.87 -9.75
N GLU A 89 -0.39 -1.57 -10.04
CA GLU A 89 -0.91 -0.97 -11.28
C GLU A 89 -0.29 -1.63 -12.51
N ALA A 90 1.03 -1.77 -12.57
CA ALA A 90 1.74 -2.41 -13.67
C ALA A 90 1.39 -3.90 -13.83
N ILE A 91 1.14 -4.62 -12.74
CA ILE A 91 0.69 -6.03 -12.77
C ILE A 91 -0.71 -6.12 -13.41
N ILE A 92 -1.61 -5.22 -13.05
CA ILE A 92 -2.97 -5.19 -13.60
C ILE A 92 -2.95 -4.81 -15.08
N GLU A 93 -2.19 -3.78 -15.47
CA GLU A 93 -2.05 -3.36 -16.87
C GLU A 93 -1.57 -4.51 -17.76
N ARG A 94 -0.52 -5.22 -17.34
CA ARG A 94 0.01 -6.39 -18.07
C ARG A 94 -0.97 -7.56 -18.17
N SER A 95 -1.91 -7.67 -17.25
CA SER A 95 -2.92 -8.74 -17.30
C SER A 95 -4.05 -8.47 -18.31
N LYS A 96 -4.14 -7.24 -18.82
CA LYS A 96 -5.13 -6.84 -19.83
C LYS A 96 -4.60 -6.92 -21.27
N GLU A 97 -3.30 -7.13 -21.43
CA GLU A 97 -2.61 -7.40 -22.73
C GLU A 97 -2.72 -8.88 -23.12
#